data_AF-T1BVT4-F1
#
_entry.id   AF-T1BVT4-F1
#
_cell.length_a   1.000
_cell.length_b   1.000
_cell.length_c   1.000
_cell.angle_alpha   90.00
_cell.angle_beta   90.00
_cell.angle_gamma   90.00
#
_symmetry.space_group_name_H-M   'P 1'
#
loop_
_entity.id
_entity.type
_entity.pdbx_description
1 polymer ?
#
loop_
_entity_poly.entity_id
_entity_poly.type
_entity_poly.pdbx_seq_one_letter_code
_entity_poly.pdbx_strand_id
1 'polypeptide(L)'
;MIPRADAEHVGVPPTHRLRREAAIEGGYVHTIRPGIYRWVVVLDFKSMYPSIIIAQNICFTTLSDRGTNVSPTGARFLSADARPGLIPGILRELLADRDRFRSLSRSARPRKCA
;
A
#
# COMPACT_ATOMS: atom_id res chain seq x y z
N MET A 1 -8.32 1.51 -11.59
CA MET A 1 -8.02 0.06 -11.70
C MET A 1 -8.57 -0.51 -13.00
N ILE A 2 -9.87 -0.42 -13.31
CA ILE A 2 -10.46 -0.97 -14.55
C ILE A 2 -9.73 -0.51 -15.83
N PRO A 3 -9.41 0.78 -16.04
CA PRO A 3 -8.71 1.19 -17.26
C PRO A 3 -7.33 0.53 -17.43
N ARG A 4 -6.62 0.33 -16.31
CA ARG A 4 -5.31 -0.32 -16.31
C ARG A 4 -5.42 -1.83 -16.50
N ALA A 5 -6.45 -2.45 -15.94
CA ALA A 5 -6.73 -3.87 -16.11
C ALA A 5 -7.07 -4.19 -17.58
N ASP A 6 -7.89 -3.34 -18.22
CA ASP A 6 -8.23 -3.45 -19.65
C ASP A 6 -6.99 -3.34 -20.55
N ALA A 7 -6.14 -2.34 -20.30
CA ALA A 7 -4.87 -2.18 -21.03
C ALA A 7 -3.93 -3.38 -20.91
N GLU A 8 -3.94 -4.07 -19.77
CA GLU A 8 -3.13 -5.28 -19.52
C GLU A 8 -3.88 -6.58 -19.87
N HIS A 9 -5.04 -6.50 -20.52
CA HIS A 9 -5.89 -7.64 -20.91
C HIS A 9 -6.29 -8.54 -19.73
N VAL A 10 -6.53 -7.92 -18.57
CA VAL A 10 -6.95 -8.59 -17.33
C VAL A 10 -8.45 -8.39 -17.12
N GLY A 11 -9.22 -9.48 -17.19
CA GLY A 11 -10.65 -9.47 -16.86
C GLY A 11 -10.89 -9.25 -15.36
N VAL A 12 -11.79 -8.31 -15.02
CA VAL A 12 -12.21 -8.05 -13.64
C VAL A 12 -13.60 -8.65 -13.44
N PRO A 13 -13.76 -9.77 -12.71
CA PRO A 13 -15.06 -10.38 -12.51
C PRO A 13 -15.94 -9.50 -11.60
N PRO A 14 -17.27 -9.46 -11.83
CA PRO A 14 -18.19 -8.81 -10.90
C PRO A 14 -18.14 -9.55 -9.57
N THR A 15 -17.78 -8.84 -8.50
CA THR A 15 -17.67 -9.45 -7.17
C THR A 15 -19.06 -9.48 -6.52
N HIS A 16 -19.57 -10.67 -6.21
CA HIS A 16 -20.76 -10.80 -5.38
C HIS A 16 -20.41 -10.38 -3.94
N ARG A 17 -21.20 -9.48 -3.33
CA ARG A 17 -20.98 -9.06 -1.94
C ARG A 17 -21.31 -10.22 -1.01
N LEU A 18 -20.31 -11.03 -0.69
CA LEU A 18 -20.38 -11.96 0.43
C LEU A 18 -20.34 -11.15 1.72
N ARG A 19 -21.28 -11.43 2.62
CA ARG A 19 -21.33 -10.81 3.95
C ARG A 19 -20.07 -11.27 4.70
N ARG A 20 -19.21 -10.32 5.10
CA ARG A 20 -18.01 -10.64 5.88
C ARG A 20 -18.43 -11.31 7.19
N GLU A 21 -17.86 -12.49 7.44
CA GLU A 21 -18.23 -13.35 8.58
C GLU A 21 -17.52 -12.93 9.87
N ALA A 22 -16.35 -12.29 9.79
CA ALA A 22 -15.57 -11.82 10.93
C ALA A 22 -14.78 -10.54 10.64
N ALA A 23 -14.45 -9.79 11.71
CA ALA A 23 -13.54 -8.67 11.65
C ALA A 23 -12.09 -9.15 11.41
N ILE A 24 -11.34 -8.42 10.60
CA ILE A 24 -9.93 -8.71 10.31
C ILE A 24 -9.07 -8.01 11.38
N GLU A 25 -7.97 -8.64 11.79
CA GLU A 25 -7.01 -8.05 12.73
C GLU A 25 -6.38 -6.77 12.15
N GLY A 26 -6.36 -5.71 12.96
CA GLY A 26 -5.92 -4.38 12.57
C GLY A 26 -4.46 -4.08 12.93
N GLY A 27 -4.15 -2.80 13.12
CA GLY A 27 -2.83 -2.36 13.55
C GLY A 27 -2.60 -2.59 15.05
N TYR A 28 -1.38 -2.99 15.40
CA TYR A 28 -0.94 -3.09 16.79
C TYR A 28 -0.73 -1.69 17.40
N VAL A 29 -1.24 -1.48 18.61
CA VAL A 29 -1.03 -0.26 19.39
C VAL A 29 -0.23 -0.60 20.64
N HIS A 30 0.98 -0.04 20.73
CA HIS A 30 1.84 -0.27 21.88
C HIS A 30 1.38 0.52 23.10
N THR A 31 1.22 -0.15 24.24
CA THR A 31 0.80 0.49 25.50
C THR A 31 2.00 1.14 26.18
N ILE A 32 1.96 2.47 26.30
CA ILE A 32 2.99 3.25 26.98
C ILE A 32 2.49 3.61 28.38
N ARG A 33 3.38 3.62 29.39
CA ARG A 33 3.03 4.09 30.74
C ARG A 33 2.73 5.60 30.70
N PRO A 34 1.58 6.07 31.21
CA PRO A 34 1.29 7.49 31.30
C PRO A 34 2.35 8.24 32.12
N GLY A 35 2.83 9.38 31.63
CA GLY A 35 3.86 10.18 32.28
C GLY A 35 4.41 11.29 31.37
N ILE A 36 5.26 12.15 31.93
CA ILE A 36 5.95 13.21 31.19
C ILE A 36 7.34 12.70 30.80
N TYR A 37 7.59 12.63 29.49
CA TYR A 37 8.87 12.18 28.94
C TYR A 37 9.62 13.36 28.31
N ARG A 38 10.94 13.41 28.52
CA ARG A 38 11.84 14.37 27.86
C ARG A 38 12.64 13.65 26.77
N TRP A 39 13.06 14.40 25.73
CA TRP A 39 13.92 13.89 24.64
C TRP A 39 13.31 12.74 23.82
N VAL A 40 12.03 12.86 23.46
CA VAL A 40 11.34 11.85 22.64
C VAL A 40 11.62 12.09 21.15
N VAL A 41 12.03 11.03 20.45
CA VAL A 41 12.21 11.03 18.99
C VAL A 41 11.05 10.30 18.34
N VAL A 42 10.45 10.90 17.31
CA VAL A 42 9.36 10.29 16.53
C VAL A 42 9.94 9.72 15.23
N LEU A 43 9.75 8.42 15.04
CA LEU A 43 10.15 7.67 13.85
C LEU A 43 8.89 7.09 13.21
N ASP A 44 8.65 7.41 11.94
CA ASP A 44 7.51 6.89 11.18
C ASP A 44 7.95 6.39 9.81
N PHE A 45 7.31 5.32 9.34
CA PHE A 45 7.55 4.77 8.01
C PHE A 45 6.78 5.55 6.96
N LYS A 46 7.50 6.05 5.94
CA LYS A 46 6.86 6.69 4.79
C LYS A 46 6.00 5.67 4.04
N SER A 47 4.68 5.86 4.08
CA SER A 47 3.72 5.07 3.29
C SER A 47 3.82 3.56 3.56
N MET A 48 3.75 3.15 4.82
CA MET A 48 3.95 1.75 5.25
C MET A 48 3.22 0.70 4.39
N TYR A 49 1.88 0.75 4.28
CA TYR A 49 1.11 -0.25 3.55
C TYR A 49 1.43 -0.28 2.04
N PRO A 50 1.42 0.84 1.30
CA PRO A 50 1.86 0.85 -0.09
C PRO A 50 3.26 0.25 -0.30
N SER A 51 4.21 0.56 0.58
CA SER A 51 5.57 0.03 0.50
C SER A 51 5.61 -1.49 0.64
N ILE A 52 4.85 -2.06 1.59
CA ILE A 52 4.73 -3.52 1.75
C ILE A 52 4.07 -4.16 0.51
N ILE A 53 2.98 -3.56 0.01
CA ILE A 53 2.27 -4.06 -1.18
C ILE A 53 3.20 -4.12 -2.39
N ILE A 54 4.01 -3.08 -2.61
CA ILE A 54 4.96 -3.03 -3.71
C ILE A 54 6.10 -4.02 -3.51
N ALA A 55 6.70 -4.06 -2.31
CA ALA A 55 7.85 -4.92 -2.01
C ALA A 55 7.52 -6.41 -2.13
N GLN A 56 6.34 -6.82 -1.67
CA GLN A 56 5.90 -8.21 -1.70
C GLN A 56 5.06 -8.56 -2.95
N ASN A 57 4.93 -7.61 -3.89
CA ASN A 57 4.16 -7.76 -5.13
C ASN A 57 2.71 -8.23 -4.89
N ILE A 58 2.05 -7.66 -3.88
CA ILE A 58 0.70 -8.05 -3.46
C ILE A 58 -0.31 -7.55 -4.49
N CYS A 59 -0.93 -8.46 -5.23
CA CYS A 59 -1.96 -8.14 -6.21
C CYS A 59 -2.89 -9.35 -6.44
N PHE A 60 -4.13 -9.08 -6.87
CA PHE A 60 -5.05 -10.13 -7.32
C PHE A 60 -4.48 -10.93 -8.50
N THR A 61 -3.67 -10.30 -9.37
CA THR A 61 -3.08 -10.95 -10.54
C THR A 61 -1.84 -11.79 -10.23
N THR A 62 -1.28 -11.65 -9.02
CA THR A 62 -0.05 -12.31 -8.58
C THR A 62 -0.30 -13.33 -7.47
N LEU A 63 -1.52 -13.41 -6.93
CA LEU A 63 -1.92 -14.43 -5.96
C LEU A 63 -1.85 -15.82 -6.60
N SER A 64 -1.01 -16.71 -6.05
CA SER A 64 -0.83 -18.07 -6.56
C SER A 64 -0.17 -18.97 -5.51
N ASP A 65 -0.59 -20.24 -5.42
CA ASP A 65 0.03 -21.23 -4.53
C ASP A 65 1.51 -21.49 -4.83
N ARG A 66 1.94 -21.22 -6.07
CA ARG A 66 3.35 -21.30 -6.50
C ARG A 66 4.13 -20.02 -6.21
N GLY A 67 3.52 -19.06 -5.50
CA GLY A 67 4.14 -17.80 -5.12
C GLY A 67 5.31 -18.00 -4.15
N THR A 68 6.40 -17.27 -4.40
CA THR A 68 7.58 -17.24 -3.54
C THR A 68 7.42 -16.29 -2.36
N ASN A 69 6.61 -15.24 -2.51
CA ASN A 69 6.37 -14.25 -1.47
C ASN A 69 5.22 -14.74 -0.59
N VAL A 70 5.53 -15.14 0.64
CA VAL A 70 4.56 -15.71 1.58
C VAL A 70 4.17 -14.66 2.62
N SER A 71 2.88 -14.38 2.76
CA SER A 71 2.37 -13.49 3.80
C SER A 71 2.35 -14.21 5.16
N PRO A 72 2.34 -13.47 6.28
CA PRO A 72 2.15 -14.05 7.61
C PRO A 72 0.83 -14.82 7.77
N THR A 73 -0.17 -14.50 6.95
CA THR A 73 -1.47 -15.20 6.90
C THR A 73 -1.45 -16.45 6.02
N GLY A 74 -0.32 -16.79 5.40
CA GLY A 74 -0.14 -17.95 4.53
C GLY A 74 -0.49 -17.72 3.05
N ALA A 75 -0.99 -16.54 2.67
CA ALA A 75 -1.24 -16.21 1.27
C ALA A 75 0.07 -16.08 0.49
N ARG A 76 0.08 -16.53 -0.76
CA ARG A 76 1.29 -16.61 -1.59
C ARG A 76 1.16 -15.75 -2.83
N PHE A 77 2.19 -14.96 -3.12
CA PHE A 77 2.26 -14.07 -4.28
C PHE A 77 3.49 -14.39 -5.13
N LEU A 78 3.34 -14.30 -6.44
CA LEU A 78 4.44 -14.41 -7.40
C LEU A 78 5.44 -13.26 -7.19
N SER A 79 6.72 -13.53 -7.45
CA SER A 79 7.75 -12.47 -7.47
C SER A 79 7.46 -11.45 -8.57
N ALA A 80 7.97 -10.22 -8.37
CA ALA A 80 7.83 -9.16 -9.38
C ALA A 80 8.50 -9.52 -10.71
N ASP A 81 9.56 -10.33 -10.66
CA ASP A 81 10.29 -10.80 -11.85
C ASP A 81 9.47 -11.80 -12.67
N ALA A 82 8.69 -12.66 -12.01
CA ALA A 82 7.82 -13.62 -12.69
C ALA A 82 6.60 -12.92 -13.31
N ARG A 83 5.97 -12.02 -12.55
CA ARG A 83 4.85 -11.22 -13.03
C ARG A 83 4.70 -9.94 -12.20
N PRO A 84 4.82 -8.75 -12.81
CA PRO A 84 4.52 -7.51 -12.09
C PRO A 84 3.02 -7.41 -11.80
N GLY A 85 2.68 -7.10 -10.54
CA GLY A 85 1.30 -6.89 -10.14
C GLY A 85 0.74 -5.55 -10.62
N LEU A 86 -0.55 -5.54 -10.96
CA LEU A 86 -1.29 -4.35 -11.38
C LEU A 86 -1.32 -3.26 -10.30
N ILE A 87 -1.62 -3.66 -9.06
CA ILE A 87 -1.73 -2.76 -7.90
C ILE A 87 -0.38 -2.14 -7.53
N PRO A 88 0.73 -2.92 -7.42
CA PRO A 88 2.08 -2.36 -7.26
C PRO A 88 2.44 -1.31 -8.32
N GLY A 89 2.07 -1.53 -9.59
CA GLY A 89 2.30 -0.55 -10.66
C GLY A 89 1.62 0.79 -10.38
N ILE A 90 0.30 0.76 -10.15
CA ILE A 90 -0.50 1.96 -9.85
C ILE A 90 0.01 2.68 -8.61
N LEU A 91 0.38 1.94 -7.56
CA LEU A 91 0.86 2.54 -6.32
C LEU A 91 2.22 3.25 -6.50
N ARG A 92 3.11 2.73 -7.36
CA ARG A 92 4.39 3.42 -7.67
C ARG A 92 4.14 4.78 -8.30
N GLU A 93 3.24 4.85 -9.27
CA GLU A 93 2.85 6.10 -9.93
C GLU A 93 2.27 7.10 -8.93
N LEU A 94 1.29 6.66 -8.12
CA LEU A 94 0.66 7.51 -7.11
C LEU A 94 1.66 8.02 -6.04
N LEU A 95 2.62 7.20 -5.64
CA LEU A 95 3.65 7.61 -4.69
C LEU A 95 4.63 8.63 -5.32
N ALA A 96 4.99 8.44 -6.59
CA ALA A 96 5.82 9.39 -7.32
C ALA A 96 5.12 10.76 -7.46
N ASP A 97 3.84 10.76 -7.80
CA ASP A 97 3.02 11.96 -7.87
C ASP A 97 2.91 12.65 -6.51
N ARG A 98 2.69 11.88 -5.43
CA ARG A 98 2.66 12.43 -4.07
C ARG A 98 3.97 13.12 -3.72
N ASP A 99 5.10 12.52 -4.07
CA ASP A 99 6.41 13.09 -3.79
C ASP A 99 6.67 14.36 -4.61
N ARG A 100 6.25 14.38 -5.88
CA ARG A 100 6.24 15.59 -6.72
C ARG A 100 5.39 16.71 -6.12
N PHE A 101 4.16 16.42 -5.68
CA PHE A 101 3.32 17.43 -5.06
C PHE A 101 3.88 17.91 -3.73
N ARG A 102 4.43 17.00 -2.92
CA ARG A 102 5.05 17.38 -1.64
C ARG A 102 6.27 18.26 -1.82
N SER A 103 7.09 18.04 -2.85
CA SER A 103 8.23 18.92 -3.15
C SER A 103 7.77 20.29 -3.63
N LEU A 104 6.77 20.34 -4.52
CA LEU A 104 6.14 21.59 -4.98
C LEU A 104 5.56 22.37 -3.80
N SER A 105 4.77 21.73 -2.94
CA SER A 105 4.19 22.35 -1.74
C SER A 105 5.25 22.91 -0.78
N ARG A 106 6.43 22.26 -0.67
CA ARG A 106 7.54 22.78 0.13
C ARG A 106 8.21 24.01 -0.50
N SER A 107 8.31 24.05 -1.82
CA SER A 107 8.90 25.18 -2.56
C SER A 107 7.97 26.38 -2.73
N ALA A 108 6.66 26.19 -2.60
CA ALA A 108 5.68 27.26 -2.76
C ALA A 108 5.72 28.21 -1.56
N ARG A 109 5.89 29.52 -1.81
CA ARG A 109 5.66 30.54 -0.77
C ARG A 109 4.18 30.51 -0.38
N PRO A 110 3.84 30.51 0.92
CA PRO A 110 2.45 30.68 1.33
C PRO A 110 1.99 32.03 0.80
N ARG A 111 0.96 32.04 -0.06
CA ARG A 111 0.31 33.30 -0.42
C ARG A 111 -0.29 33.83 0.87
N LYS A 112 0.16 35.00 1.33
CA LYS A 112 -0.56 35.75 2.35
C LYS A 112 -1.92 36.06 1.74
N CYS A 113 -2.98 35.44 2.25
CA CYS A 113 -4.33 35.93 2.01
C CYS A 113 -4.36 37.35 2.59
N ALA A 114 -4.56 38.33 1.71
CA ALA A 114 -4.79 39.72 2.08
C ALA A 114 -6.21 39.87 2.64
#